data_AF-A0A1W9MFZ2-F1
#
_entry.id   AF-A0A1W9MFZ2-F1
#
_cell.length_a   1.000
_cell.length_b   1.000
_cell.length_c   1.000
_cell.angle_alpha   90.00
_cell.angle_beta   90.00
_cell.angle_gamma   90.00
#
_symmetry.space_group_name_H-M   'P 1'
#
loop_
_entity.id
_entity.type
_entity.pdbx_description
1 polymer ?
#
loop_
_entity_poly.entity_id
_entity_poly.type
_entity_poly.pdbx_seq_one_letter_code
_entity_poly.pdbx_strand_id
1 'polypeptide(L)' 'MSSRGIPAFAVYIFAVIGVIYILNPGSGVIELLPDNLPVIGNLDEGGAFIAVWYGLIEFFEGRKRR' A
#
# COMPACT_ATOMS: atom_id res chain seq x y z
N MET A 1 12.36 -4.59 -5.37
CA MET A 1 12.74 -3.73 -4.22
C MET A 1 13.86 -4.32 -3.37
N SER A 2 13.87 -5.62 -3.11
CA SER A 2 15.00 -6.35 -2.47
C SER A 2 16.35 -6.12 -3.14
N SER A 3 16.33 -6.02 -4.47
CA SER A 3 17.51 -5.66 -5.27
C SER A 3 18.12 -4.28 -4.98
N ARG A 4 17.38 -3.39 -4.31
CA ARG A 4 17.81 -2.02 -3.96
C ARG A 4 18.17 -1.88 -2.47
N GLY A 5 18.30 -2.99 -1.73
CA GLY A 5 18.70 -3.01 -0.32
C GLY A 5 17.55 -2.97 0.69
N ILE A 6 16.29 -2.92 0.24
CA ILE A 6 15.12 -2.99 1.12
C ILE A 6 14.74 -4.45 1.35
N PRO A 7 14.71 -4.99 2.57
CA PRO A 7 14.35 -6.38 2.81
C PRO A 7 12.97 -6.72 2.23
N ALA A 8 12.84 -7.84 1.52
CA ALA A 8 11.58 -8.24 0.87
C ALA A 8 10.40 -8.33 1.86
N PHE A 9 10.65 -8.79 3.10
CA PHE A 9 9.62 -8.85 4.13
C PHE A 9 9.07 -7.45 4.50
N ALA A 10 9.91 -6.42 4.49
CA ALA A 10 9.48 -5.05 4.76
C ALA A 10 8.54 -4.56 3.65
N VAL A 11 8.89 -4.84 2.39
CA VAL A 11 8.04 -4.53 1.22
C VAL A 11 6.66 -5.18 1.35
N TYR A 12 6.61 -6.45 1.75
CA TYR A 12 5.34 -7.15 1.96
C TYR A 12 4.53 -6.61 3.13
N ILE A 13 5.18 -6.23 4.24
CA ILE A 13 4.50 -5.58 5.37
C ILE A 13 3.82 -4.27 4.91
N PHE A 14 4.55 -3.41 4.19
CA PHE A 14 3.98 -2.17 3.67
C PHE A 14 2.84 -2.41 2.67
N ALA A 15 2.96 -3.43 1.82
CA ALA A 15 1.89 -3.81 0.90
C ALA A 15 0.62 -4.26 1.65
N VAL A 16 0.75 -5.08 2.71
CA VAL A 16 -0.40 -5.52 3.52
C VAL A 16 -1.05 -4.32 4.23
N ILE A 17 -0.27 -3.42 4.81
CA ILE A 17 -0.79 -2.19 5.42
C ILE A 17 -1.54 -1.35 4.38
N GLY A 18 -0.98 -1.21 3.18
CA GLY A 18 -1.62 -0.51 2.07
C GLY A 18 -2.96 -1.13 1.67
N VAL A 19 -3.06 -2.47 1.60
CA VAL A 19 -4.34 -3.16 1.34
C VAL A 19 -5.36 -2.85 2.45
N ILE A 20 -4.97 -2.96 3.72
CA ILE A 20 -5.86 -2.67 4.86
C ILE A 20 -6.36 -1.22 4.79
N TYR A 21 -5.47 -0.28 4.45
CA TYR A 21 -5.79 1.14 4.32
C TYR A 21 -6.79 1.41 3.18
N ILE A 22 -6.51 0.88 1.98
CA ILE A 22 -7.40 1.04 0.80
C ILE A 22 -8.77 0.40 1.03
N LEU A 23 -8.82 -0.76 1.70
CA LEU A 23 -10.08 -1.42 2.02
C LEU A 23 -10.89 -0.66 3.05
N ASN A 24 -10.26 0.26 3.80
CA ASN A 24 -10.87 1.12 4.81
C ASN A 24 -11.97 0.38 5.61
N PRO A 25 -11.65 -0.72 6.32
CA PRO A 25 -12.66 -1.56 6.97
C PRO A 25 -13.41 -0.82 8.10
N GLY A 26 -12.93 0.36 8.51
CA GLY A 26 -13.60 1.26 9.45
C GLY A 26 -14.58 2.26 8.80
N SER A 27 -14.76 2.23 7.46
CA SER A 27 -15.74 3.04 6.72
C SER A 27 -15.66 4.56 6.94
N GLY A 28 -14.47 5.10 7.26
CA GLY A 28 -14.30 6.54 7.50
C GLY A 28 -14.98 7.06 8.79
N VAL A 29 -15.34 6.18 9.73
CA VAL A 29 -16.08 6.55 10.96
C VAL A 29 -15.22 7.34 11.98
N ILE A 30 -13.90 7.33 11.83
CA ILE A 30 -12.97 8.12 12.67
C ILE A 30 -11.99 8.86 11.75
N GLU A 31 -12.37 10.05 11.28
CA GLU A 31 -11.48 10.96 10.56
C GLU A 31 -11.30 12.24 11.38
N LEU A 32 -10.06 12.49 11.82
CA LEU A 32 -9.65 13.69 12.58
C LEU A 32 -9.48 14.93 11.69
N LEU A 33 -9.42 14.74 10.37
CA LEU A 33 -9.26 15.75 9.33
C LEU A 33 -10.22 15.43 8.19
N PRO A 34 -11.00 16.40 7.68
CA PRO A 34 -11.93 16.17 6.58
C PRO A 34 -11.15 16.24 5.26
N ASP A 35 -10.49 15.14 4.87
CA ASP A 35 -9.74 15.04 3.59
C ASP A 35 -10.59 14.41 2.46
N ASN A 36 -11.73 13.80 2.82
CA ASN A 36 -12.72 13.20 1.94
C ASN A 36 -13.58 14.23 1.20
N LEU A 37 -12.98 14.93 0.24
CA LEU A 37 -13.75 15.61 -0.79
C LEU A 37 -14.54 14.56 -1.60
N PRO A 38 -15.87 14.66 -1.69
CA PRO A 38 -16.64 13.73 -2.51
C PRO A 38 -16.09 13.78 -3.94
N VAL A 39 -15.74 12.60 -4.49
CA VAL A 39 -15.15 12.35 -5.83
C VAL A 39 -13.61 12.38 -5.90
N ILE A 40 -12.88 12.97 -4.95
CA ILE A 40 -11.41 13.01 -4.95
C ILE A 40 -10.88 12.16 -3.79
N GLY A 41 -10.14 11.09 -4.09
CA GLY A 41 -9.50 10.23 -3.08
C GLY A 41 -8.34 10.93 -2.38
N ASN A 42 -7.97 10.43 -1.19
CA ASN A 42 -6.95 11.06 -0.34
C ASN A 42 -5.52 10.82 -0.89
N LEU A 43 -4.59 11.74 -0.60
CA LEU A 43 -3.19 11.60 -1.05
C LEU A 43 -2.51 10.36 -0.42
N ASP A 44 -2.89 10.04 0.80
CA ASP A 44 -2.39 8.88 1.54
C ASP A 44 -2.89 7.55 0.95
N GLU A 45 -4.09 7.50 0.38
CA GLU A 45 -4.58 6.37 -0.42
C GLU A 45 -3.66 6.13 -1.61
N GLY A 46 -3.19 7.18 -2.30
CA GLY A 46 -2.20 7.07 -3.36
C GLY A 46 -0.89 6.42 -2.90
N GLY A 47 -0.41 6.79 -1.71
CA GLY A 47 0.74 6.14 -1.06
C GLY A 47 0.49 4.66 -0.76
N ALA A 48 -0.69 4.32 -0.25
CA ALA A 48 -1.11 2.95 0.00
C ALA A 48 -1.15 2.13 -1.29
N PHE A 49 -1.68 2.67 -2.39
CA PHE A 49 -1.68 2.02 -3.70
C PHE A 49 -0.27 1.74 -4.21
N ILE A 50 0.65 2.69 -4.05
CA ILE A 50 2.06 2.51 -4.41
C ILE A 50 2.70 1.39 -3.59
N ALA A 51 2.43 1.32 -2.29
CA ALA A 51 2.94 0.26 -1.42
C ALA A 51 2.44 -1.13 -1.86
N VAL A 52 1.15 -1.25 -2.18
CA VAL A 52 0.57 -2.49 -2.73
C VAL A 52 1.23 -2.85 -4.06
N TRP A 53 1.37 -1.88 -4.96
CA TRP A 53 1.98 -2.08 -6.27
C TRP A 53 3.42 -2.61 -6.17
N TYR A 54 4.24 -2.04 -5.28
CA TYR A 54 5.59 -2.54 -5.06
C TYR A 54 5.64 -3.93 -4.44
N GLY A 55 4.68 -4.28 -3.58
CA GLY A 55 4.53 -5.65 -3.08
C GLY A 55 4.27 -6.66 -4.20
N LEU A 56 3.40 -6.32 -5.15
CA LEU A 56 3.13 -7.14 -6.33
C LEU A 56 4.37 -7.31 -7.20
N ILE A 57 5.09 -6.21 -7.48
CA ILE A 57 6.34 -6.26 -8.25
C ILE A 57 7.35 -7.19 -7.57
N GLU A 58 7.57 -7.03 -6.26
CA GLU A 58 8.51 -7.88 -5.50
C GLU A 58 8.10 -9.36 -5.57
N PHE A 59 6.81 -9.66 -5.48
CA PHE A 59 6.29 -11.02 -5.62
C PHE A 59 6.58 -11.63 -6.99
N PHE A 60 6.33 -10.88 -8.08
CA PHE A 60 6.59 -11.36 -9.44
C PHE A 60 8.09 -11.45 -9.75
N GLU A 61 8.90 -10.48 -9.32
CA GLU A 61 10.36 -10.49 -9.47
C GLU A 61 11.00 -11.64 -8.68
N GLY A 62 10.52 -11.91 -7.47
CA GLY A 62 10.98 -13.01 -6.63
C GLY A 62 10.72 -14.38 -7.27
N ARG A 63 9.60 -14.56 -7.98
CA ARG A 63 9.32 -15.79 -8.74
C ARG A 63 10.22 -15.96 -9.97
N LYS A 64 10.67 -14.88 -10.60
CA LYS A 64 11.54 -14.95 -11.80
C LYS A 64 12.99 -15.28 -11.47
N ARG A 65 13.41 -15.08 -10.21
CA ARG A 65 14.78 -15.34 -9.74
C ARG A 65 14.98 -16.74 -9.14
N ARG A 66 13.90 -17.48 -8.90
CA ARG A 66 13.94 -18.91 -8.53
C ARG A 66 13.78 -19.75 -9.79
#